data_AF-A0A5C8DZ52-F1
#
_entry.id   AF-A0A5C8DZ52-F1
#
_cell.length_a   1.000
_cell.length_b   1.000
_cell.length_c   1.000
_cell.angle_alpha   90.00
_cell.angle_beta   90.00
_cell.angle_gamma   90.00
#
_symmetry.space_group_name_H-M   'P 1'
#
loop_
_entity.id
_entity.type
_entity.pdbx_description
1 polymer ?
#
loop_
_entity_poly.entity_id
_entity_poly.type
_entity_poly.pdbx_seq_one_letter_code
_entity_poly.pdbx_strand_id
1 'polypeptide(L)'
;MKKKALLITTLCMCILFTSLSVGSNPLTAKGIDDDGDGVINTEDFCPYTPWGAIVDEQGCPIQEAEYNYDTDGDGVVDGVDQCISVPGTIPTGCP
;
A
#
# COMPACT_ATOMS: atom_id res chain seq x y z
N MET A 1 60.95 -16.50 -26.74
CA MET A 1 60.87 -15.08 -27.15
C MET A 1 59.41 -14.70 -27.33
N LYS A 2 59.04 -13.55 -26.76
CA LYS A 2 57.69 -13.02 -26.50
C LYS A 2 56.75 -13.08 -27.72
N LYS A 3 55.62 -13.78 -27.60
CA LYS A 3 54.40 -13.42 -28.34
C LYS A 3 53.36 -13.00 -27.30
N LYS A 4 53.11 -11.69 -27.28
CA LYS A 4 52.24 -10.97 -26.36
C LYS A 4 50.86 -11.63 -26.39
N ALA A 5 50.40 -12.11 -25.24
CA ALA A 5 49.02 -12.52 -25.07
C ALA A 5 48.14 -11.31 -25.37
N LEU A 6 47.26 -11.50 -26.34
CA LEU A 6 46.28 -10.54 -26.80
C LEU A 6 45.42 -10.10 -25.61
N LEU A 7 45.38 -8.79 -25.42
CA LEU A 7 44.65 -8.06 -24.39
C LEU A 7 43.20 -8.58 -24.27
N ILE A 8 42.77 -8.70 -23.03
CA ILE A 8 41.42 -8.97 -22.56
C ILE A 8 40.42 -8.04 -23.28
N THR A 9 39.85 -8.49 -24.40
CA THR A 9 38.67 -7.86 -25.03
C THR A 9 37.36 -8.54 -24.65
N THR A 10 37.41 -9.55 -23.76
CA THR A 10 36.21 -10.13 -23.13
C THR A 10 35.84 -9.36 -21.86
N LEU A 11 35.87 -8.03 -21.94
CA LEU A 11 35.39 -7.12 -20.89
C LEU A 11 34.67 -5.93 -21.55
N CYS A 12 33.64 -6.17 -22.38
CA CYS A 12 32.69 -5.10 -22.73
C CYS A 12 31.38 -5.52 -23.42
N MET A 13 30.96 -6.78 -23.42
CA MET A 13 29.69 -7.10 -24.10
C MET A 13 28.90 -8.28 -23.53
N CYS A 14 28.83 -8.37 -22.20
CA CYS A 14 27.73 -9.08 -21.52
C CYS A 14 26.73 -8.12 -20.86
N ILE A 15 26.74 -6.82 -21.20
CA ILE A 15 25.92 -5.79 -20.53
C ILE A 15 24.70 -5.35 -21.36
N LEU A 16 24.20 -6.17 -22.29
CA LEU A 16 23.01 -5.81 -23.07
C LEU A 16 21.80 -6.77 -22.93
N PHE A 17 21.84 -7.73 -22.00
CA PHE A 17 20.68 -8.59 -21.69
C PHE A 17 20.55 -9.00 -20.22
N THR A 18 20.87 -8.12 -19.26
CA THR A 18 20.33 -8.25 -17.91
C THR A 18 19.32 -7.14 -17.69
N SER A 19 18.07 -7.49 -17.99
CA SER A 19 16.92 -6.94 -17.27
C SER A 19 17.21 -7.02 -15.78
N LEU A 20 17.70 -5.93 -15.22
CA LEU A 20 17.44 -5.62 -13.83
C LEU A 20 17.30 -4.10 -13.82
N SER A 21 16.04 -3.68 -13.82
CA SER A 21 15.65 -2.52 -13.02
C SER A 21 16.58 -2.49 -11.81
N VAL A 22 17.26 -1.37 -11.60
CA VAL A 22 17.68 -1.00 -10.26
C VAL A 22 16.37 -0.90 -9.46
N GLY A 23 15.91 -2.06 -8.98
CA GLY A 23 14.97 -2.12 -7.89
C GLY A 23 15.66 -1.33 -6.79
N SER A 24 15.00 -0.26 -6.39
CA SER A 24 15.27 0.42 -5.14
C SER A 24 15.75 -0.62 -4.14
N ASN A 25 16.96 -0.43 -3.62
CA ASN A 25 17.39 -1.10 -2.40
C ASN A 25 16.99 -0.18 -1.24
N PRO A 26 15.79 -0.27 -0.64
CA PRO A 26 15.56 0.32 0.66
C PRO A 26 15.86 -0.77 1.70
N LEU A 27 17.13 -1.15 1.83
CA LEU A 27 17.60 -1.78 3.08
C LEU A 27 18.25 -0.71 3.98
N THR A 28 17.94 0.56 3.77
CA THR A 28 17.82 1.49 4.89
C THR A 28 16.76 0.91 5.81
N ALA A 29 17.11 0.61 7.07
CA ALA A 29 16.22 0.04 8.06
C ALA A 29 14.82 0.68 7.99
N LYS A 30 13.91 0.06 7.23
CA LYS A 30 12.50 0.39 7.22
C LYS A 30 12.09 0.09 8.66
N GLY A 31 11.61 1.11 9.37
CA GLY A 31 11.13 0.97 10.75
C GLY A 31 10.13 -0.18 10.86
N ILE A 32 9.82 -0.59 12.10
CA ILE A 32 8.77 -1.58 12.35
C ILE A 32 7.46 -1.02 11.80
N ASP A 33 6.72 -1.86 11.10
CA ASP A 33 5.41 -1.62 10.49
C ASP A 33 4.57 -2.84 10.88
N ASP A 34 3.78 -2.71 11.95
CA ASP A 34 3.12 -3.83 12.62
C ASP A 34 1.85 -4.30 11.89
N ASP A 35 1.17 -3.42 11.17
CA ASP A 35 -0.05 -3.74 10.42
C ASP A 35 0.20 -3.96 8.90
N GLY A 36 1.36 -3.56 8.41
CA GLY A 36 1.83 -3.84 7.06
C GLY A 36 1.17 -2.98 5.99
N ASP A 37 0.71 -1.80 6.34
CA ASP A 37 0.06 -0.86 5.40
C ASP A 37 1.06 -0.04 4.55
N GLY A 38 2.35 -0.10 4.90
CA GLY A 38 3.43 0.58 4.20
C GLY A 38 3.96 1.82 4.91
N VAL A 39 3.37 2.26 6.02
CA VAL A 39 3.81 3.34 6.90
C VAL A 39 4.42 2.74 8.17
N ILE A 40 5.54 3.27 8.64
CA ILE A 40 6.23 2.72 9.81
C ILE A 40 5.54 3.19 11.09
N ASN A 41 5.53 2.38 12.14
CA ASN A 41 4.88 2.66 13.44
C ASN A 41 5.19 4.04 14.04
N THR A 42 6.38 4.61 13.74
CA THR A 42 6.77 5.94 14.24
C THR A 42 6.16 7.11 13.47
N GLU A 43 5.69 6.85 12.25
CA GLU A 43 5.07 7.81 11.32
C GLU A 43 3.59 7.50 11.06
N ASP A 44 3.12 6.33 11.51
CA ASP A 44 1.77 5.84 11.37
C ASP A 44 0.84 6.39 12.48
N PHE A 45 -0.20 7.09 12.05
CA PHE A 45 -1.24 7.67 12.89
C PHE A 45 -2.39 6.70 13.16
N CYS A 46 -2.48 5.61 12.40
CA CYS A 46 -3.56 4.63 12.40
C CYS A 46 -2.99 3.19 12.50
N PRO A 47 -2.46 2.77 13.69
CA PRO A 47 -1.66 1.54 13.90
C PRO A 47 -2.38 0.19 13.73
N TYR A 48 -3.60 0.22 13.21
CA TYR A 48 -4.47 -0.95 13.02
C TYR A 48 -5.21 -0.84 11.69
N THR A 49 -4.52 -0.41 10.64
CA THR A 49 -5.08 -0.33 9.30
C THR A 49 -5.49 -1.74 8.82
N PRO A 50 -6.74 -1.92 8.33
CA PRO A 50 -7.18 -3.19 7.79
C PRO A 50 -6.32 -3.65 6.62
N TRP A 51 -6.08 -4.96 6.53
CA TRP A 51 -5.30 -5.52 5.43
C TRP A 51 -5.94 -5.20 4.07
N GLY A 52 -5.16 -4.58 3.18
CA GLY A 52 -5.63 -4.17 1.86
C GLY A 52 -6.30 -2.79 1.81
N ALA A 53 -6.40 -2.08 2.94
CA ALA A 53 -6.81 -0.68 2.94
C ALA A 53 -5.82 0.17 2.14
N ILE A 54 -6.36 1.16 1.43
CA ILE A 54 -5.56 2.19 0.77
C ILE A 54 -5.37 3.30 1.80
N VAL A 55 -4.14 3.56 2.20
CA VAL A 55 -3.79 4.57 3.20
C VAL A 55 -3.18 5.84 2.59
N ASP A 56 -3.25 6.94 3.33
CA ASP A 56 -2.54 8.18 3.03
C ASP A 56 -1.08 8.12 3.53
N GLU A 57 -0.39 9.25 3.40
CA GLU A 57 0.99 9.41 3.87
C GLU A 57 1.15 9.31 5.40
N GLN A 58 0.04 9.30 6.15
CA GLN A 58 0.01 9.21 7.60
C GLN A 58 -0.36 7.80 8.08
N GLY A 59 -0.52 6.82 7.19
CA GLY A 59 -0.94 5.46 7.52
C GLY A 59 -2.44 5.32 7.73
N CYS A 60 -3.23 6.35 7.43
CA CYS A 60 -4.66 6.32 7.68
C CYS A 60 -5.47 5.99 6.42
N PRO A 61 -6.51 5.14 6.50
CA PRO A 61 -7.33 4.78 5.34
C PRO A 61 -7.95 6.00 4.63
N ILE A 62 -7.67 6.18 3.32
CA ILE A 62 -8.26 7.26 2.50
C ILE A 62 -9.63 6.91 1.92
N GLN A 63 -9.92 5.63 1.88
CA GLN A 63 -11.23 5.10 1.53
C GLN A 63 -11.67 4.35 2.75
N GLU A 64 -12.87 4.71 3.24
CA GLU A 64 -13.53 4.06 4.37
C GLU A 64 -13.40 2.56 4.20
N ALA A 65 -12.47 1.98 4.96
CA ALA A 65 -11.98 0.63 4.74
C ALA A 65 -13.10 -0.33 5.11
N GLU A 66 -13.95 -0.67 4.14
CA GLU A 66 -14.92 -1.78 4.09
C GLU A 66 -15.94 -1.88 5.26
N TYR A 67 -15.85 -1.03 6.29
CA TYR A 67 -16.61 -1.12 7.55
C TYR A 67 -17.56 0.06 7.79
N ASN A 68 -17.38 1.19 7.11
CA ASN A 68 -18.25 2.37 7.26
C ASN A 68 -19.07 2.66 6.00
N TYR A 69 -19.40 1.64 5.21
CA TYR A 69 -20.23 1.84 4.02
C TYR A 69 -21.64 2.29 4.45
N ASP A 70 -22.03 3.47 3.99
CA ASP A 70 -23.33 4.13 4.21
C ASP A 70 -23.87 4.51 2.82
N THR A 71 -24.63 3.59 2.23
CA THR A 71 -25.05 3.63 0.82
C THR A 71 -25.91 4.85 0.52
N ASP A 72 -26.70 5.33 1.47
CA ASP A 72 -27.62 6.45 1.28
C ASP A 72 -27.18 7.76 1.97
N GLY A 73 -26.16 7.70 2.83
CA GLY A 73 -25.51 8.86 3.43
C GLY A 73 -26.31 9.49 4.56
N ASP A 74 -27.16 8.73 5.25
CA ASP A 74 -28.01 9.23 6.35
C ASP A 74 -27.32 9.21 7.73
N GLY A 75 -26.11 8.66 7.81
CA GLY A 75 -25.33 8.52 9.03
C GLY A 75 -25.55 7.19 9.78
N VAL A 76 -26.25 6.23 9.18
CA VAL A 76 -26.44 4.86 9.66
C VAL A 76 -25.74 3.90 8.68
N VAL A 77 -24.72 3.18 9.15
CA VAL A 77 -23.98 2.25 8.27
C VAL A 77 -24.86 1.08 7.79
N ASP A 78 -24.62 0.60 6.56
CA ASP A 78 -25.39 -0.47 5.89
C ASP A 78 -25.57 -1.73 6.75
N GLY A 79 -24.60 -2.04 7.61
CA GLY A 79 -24.64 -3.21 8.49
C GLY A 79 -25.72 -3.12 9.58
N VAL A 80 -26.23 -1.93 9.88
CA VAL A 80 -27.29 -1.69 10.87
C VAL A 80 -28.49 -0.91 10.30
N ASP A 81 -28.40 -0.46 9.05
CA ASP A 81 -29.49 0.19 8.34
C ASP A 81 -30.48 -0.83 7.74
N GLN A 82 -31.76 -0.65 8.05
CA GLN A 82 -32.85 -1.46 7.53
C GLN A 82 -33.28 -1.04 6.11
N CYS A 83 -32.92 0.16 5.69
CA CYS A 83 -33.37 0.82 4.48
C CYS A 83 -32.27 1.23 3.51
N ILE A 84 -31.05 0.67 3.61
CA ILE A 84 -29.81 0.77 2.78
C ILE A 84 -29.74 1.82 1.65
N SER A 85 -30.76 1.94 0.79
CA SER A 85 -30.80 2.86 -0.35
C SER A 85 -31.72 4.09 -0.17
N VAL A 86 -32.24 4.35 1.04
CA VAL A 86 -33.25 5.37 1.30
C VAL A 86 -32.95 6.10 2.60
N PRO A 87 -32.50 7.37 2.55
CA PRO A 87 -32.08 8.08 3.75
C PRO A 87 -33.18 8.15 4.81
N GLY A 88 -32.82 7.87 6.06
CA GLY A 88 -33.72 7.85 7.20
C GLY A 88 -33.12 8.46 8.45
N THR A 89 -33.55 7.96 9.61
CA THR A 89 -33.07 8.42 10.91
C THR A 89 -32.82 7.27 11.89
N ILE A 90 -32.06 7.56 12.94
CA ILE A 90 -31.82 6.65 14.07
C ILE A 90 -33.16 6.21 14.68
N PRO A 91 -33.35 4.92 15.05
CA PRO A 91 -32.34 3.86 15.10
C PRO A 91 -32.30 2.93 13.89
N THR A 92 -33.22 3.07 12.92
CA THR A 92 -33.40 2.07 11.86
C THR A 92 -32.81 2.47 10.51
N GLY A 93 -32.46 3.74 10.29
CA GLY A 93 -32.05 4.25 8.98
C GLY A 93 -33.20 4.33 7.97
N CYS A 94 -34.45 4.30 8.45
CA CYS A 94 -35.64 4.38 7.59
C CYS A 94 -36.40 5.71 7.78
N PRO A 95 -37.21 6.15 6.79
CA PRO A 95 -38.13 7.29 6.89
C PRO A 95 -39.20 7.19 7.98
#